data_AF-A0A929EZG6-F1
#
_entry.id   AF-A0A929EZG6-F1
#
_cell.length_a   1.000
_cell.length_b   1.000
_cell.length_c   1.000
_cell.angle_alpha   90.00
_cell.angle_beta   90.00
_cell.angle_gamma   90.00
#
_symmetry.space_group_name_H-M   'P 1'
#
loop_
_entity.id
_entity.type
_entity.pdbx_description
1 polymer ?
#
loop_
_entity_poly.entity_id
_entity_poly.type
_entity_poly.pdbx_seq_one_letter_code
_entity_poly.pdbx_strand_id
1 'polypeptide(L)'
;MPRRYKVLIHNDDYTSMEFVVNILENIFNKSSAEANNIMLSVHLKGHGLCGIYPFEVAETKVEKVHSMAERESFPLKCSMEEI
;
A
#
# COMPACT_ATOMS: atom_id res chain seq x y z
N MET A 1 -6.51 21.03 12.93
CA MET A 1 -7.02 19.65 12.72
C MET A 1 -5.82 18.74 12.48
N PRO A 2 -5.88 17.44 12.84
CA PRO A 2 -4.76 16.53 12.60
C PRO A 2 -4.46 16.45 11.10
N ARG A 3 -3.17 16.53 10.75
CA ARG A 3 -2.68 16.39 9.36
C ARG A 3 -3.08 15.02 8.83
N ARG A 4 -3.58 14.98 7.61
CA ARG A 4 -3.95 13.73 6.93
C ARG A 4 -2.90 13.38 5.89
N TYR A 5 -2.68 12.09 5.73
CA TYR A 5 -1.68 11.54 4.84
C TYR A 5 -2.32 10.49 3.93
N LYS A 6 -2.03 10.59 2.64
CA LYS A 6 -2.29 9.50 1.68
C LYS A 6 -1.22 8.43 1.90
N VAL A 7 -1.61 7.17 1.87
CA VAL A 7 -0.67 6.03 1.81
C VAL A 7 -0.74 5.41 0.43
N LEU A 8 0.43 5.26 -0.20
CA LEU A 8 0.60 4.86 -1.60
C LEU A 8 1.50 3.63 -1.68
N ILE A 9 1.07 2.63 -2.46
CA ILE A 9 1.95 1.53 -2.93
C ILE A 9 2.46 1.89 -4.32
N HIS A 10 3.73 1.64 -4.58
CA HIS A 10 4.41 1.92 -5.84
C HIS A 10 4.68 0.62 -6.60
N ASN A 11 4.65 0.70 -7.93
CA ASN A 11 4.97 -0.41 -8.81
C ASN A 11 6.46 -0.71 -8.83
N ASP A 12 6.78 -2.00 -8.99
CA ASP A 12 8.10 -2.52 -9.29
C ASP A 12 7.95 -3.81 -10.12
N ASP A 13 9.05 -4.31 -10.69
CA ASP A 13 9.03 -5.45 -11.63
C ASP A 13 9.12 -6.83 -10.94
N TYR A 14 9.22 -6.88 -9.61
CA TYR A 14 9.53 -8.12 -8.85
C TYR A 14 8.40 -8.54 -7.91
N THR A 15 7.62 -7.59 -7.40
CA THR A 15 6.53 -7.87 -6.46
C THR A 15 5.33 -8.50 -7.17
N SER A 16 4.84 -9.62 -6.65
CA SER A 16 3.69 -10.30 -7.26
C SER A 16 2.38 -9.53 -7.04
N MET A 17 1.47 -9.61 -8.02
CA MET A 17 0.15 -8.99 -7.91
C MET A 17 -0.66 -9.53 -6.73
N GLU A 18 -0.55 -10.85 -6.47
CA GLU A 18 -1.21 -11.51 -5.35
C GLU A 18 -0.70 -10.96 -4.00
N PHE A 19 0.60 -10.69 -3.88
CA PHE A 19 1.16 -10.09 -2.67
C PHE A 19 0.64 -8.66 -2.44
N VAL A 20 0.51 -7.87 -3.50
CA VAL A 20 -0.08 -6.52 -3.41
C VAL A 20 -1.55 -6.60 -2.95
N VAL A 21 -2.35 -7.52 -3.51
CA VAL A 21 -3.74 -7.75 -3.08
C VAL A 21 -3.79 -8.16 -1.61
N ASN A 22 -2.94 -9.10 -1.18
CA ASN A 22 -2.83 -9.56 0.20
C ASN A 22 -2.55 -8.40 1.18
N ILE A 23 -1.64 -7.49 0.82
CA ILE A 23 -1.36 -6.27 1.60
C ILE A 23 -2.61 -5.39 1.71
N LEU A 24 -3.31 -5.16 0.60
CA LEU A 24 -4.49 -4.30 0.56
C LEU A 24 -5.63 -4.87 1.41
N GLU A 25 -5.82 -6.18 1.40
CA GLU A 25 -6.82 -6.85 2.23
C GLU A 25 -6.43 -6.85 3.72
N ASN A 26 -5.21 -7.24 4.08
CA ASN A 26 -4.83 -7.47 5.49
C ASN A 26 -4.35 -6.22 6.23
N ILE A 27 -3.70 -5.27 5.55
CA ILE A 27 -3.19 -4.04 6.19
C ILE A 27 -4.19 -2.91 6.02
N PHE A 28 -4.81 -2.79 4.86
CA PHE A 28 -5.70 -1.67 4.51
C PHE A 28 -7.18 -2.00 4.63
N ASN A 29 -7.54 -3.24 4.98
CA ASN A 29 -8.90 -3.73 5.13
C ASN A 29 -9.76 -3.45 3.88
N LYS A 30 -9.15 -3.59 2.69
CA LYS A 30 -9.87 -3.48 1.43
C LYS A 30 -10.64 -4.77 1.17
N SER A 31 -11.83 -4.62 0.60
CA SER A 31 -12.50 -5.77 0.00
C SER A 31 -11.68 -6.30 -1.17
N SER A 32 -11.85 -7.57 -1.52
CA SER A 32 -11.11 -8.17 -2.63
C SER A 32 -11.32 -7.41 -3.95
N ALA A 33 -12.54 -6.91 -4.20
CA ALA A 33 -12.82 -6.10 -5.38
C ALA A 33 -12.04 -4.76 -5.38
N GLU A 34 -11.99 -4.06 -4.24
CA GLU A 34 -11.21 -2.83 -4.12
C GLU A 34 -9.70 -3.10 -4.21
N ALA A 35 -9.22 -4.17 -3.59
CA ALA A 35 -7.81 -4.56 -3.60
C ALA A 35 -7.33 -4.84 -5.03
N ASN A 36 -8.10 -5.61 -5.81
CA ASN A 36 -7.80 -5.87 -7.20
C ASN A 36 -7.78 -4.59 -8.05
N ASN A 37 -8.74 -3.68 -7.84
CA ASN A 37 -8.77 -2.40 -8.56
C ASN A 37 -7.57 -1.50 -8.22
N ILE A 38 -7.17 -1.44 -6.94
CA ILE A 38 -6.00 -0.68 -6.51
C ILE A 38 -4.72 -1.32 -7.06
N MET A 39 -4.59 -2.65 -6.99
CA MET A 39 -3.46 -3.39 -7.56
C MET A 39 -3.30 -3.09 -9.06
N LEU A 40 -4.40 -3.14 -9.82
CA LEU A 40 -4.37 -2.76 -11.24
C LEU A 40 -3.92 -1.30 -11.43
N SER A 41 -4.34 -0.38 -10.56
CA SER A 41 -3.85 0.99 -10.59
C SER A 41 -2.35 1.09 -10.34
N VAL A 42 -1.81 0.33 -9.36
CA VAL A 42 -0.36 0.25 -9.11
C VAL A 42 0.34 -0.16 -10.39
N HIS A 43 -0.07 -1.28 -10.98
CA HIS A 43 0.56 -1.84 -12.17
C HIS A 43 0.50 -0.89 -13.39
N LEU A 44 -0.64 -0.27 -13.65
CA LEU A 44 -0.86 0.54 -14.86
C LEU A 44 -0.40 1.99 -14.72
N LYS A 45 -0.41 2.56 -13.51
CA LYS A 45 -0.13 3.99 -13.27
C LYS A 45 1.14 4.24 -12.46
N GLY A 46 1.84 3.17 -12.08
CA GLY A 46 3.06 3.23 -11.26
C GLY A 46 2.80 3.36 -9.76
N HIS A 47 1.58 3.70 -9.33
CA HIS A 47 1.20 3.72 -7.92
C HIS A 47 -0.31 3.59 -7.71
N GLY A 48 -0.71 3.24 -6.49
CA GLY A 48 -2.11 3.09 -6.08
C GLY A 48 -2.36 3.65 -4.69
N LEU A 49 -3.50 4.35 -4.53
CA LEU A 49 -3.94 4.89 -3.24
C LEU A 49 -4.54 3.78 -2.37
N CYS A 50 -3.88 3.46 -1.28
CA CYS A 50 -4.35 2.47 -0.31
C CYS A 50 -5.37 3.08 0.65
N GLY A 51 -5.17 4.33 1.07
CA GLY A 51 -6.08 5.04 1.95
C GLY A 51 -5.56 6.38 2.45
N ILE A 52 -6.37 7.08 3.24
CA ILE A 52 -6.04 8.36 3.86
C ILE A 52 -6.21 8.22 5.38
N TYR A 53 -5.16 8.57 6.13
CA TYR A 53 -5.10 8.35 7.57
C TYR A 53 -4.45 9.55 8.30
N PRO A 54 -4.65 9.70 9.62
CA PRO A 54 -3.77 10.52 10.46
C PRO A 54 -2.32 10.02 10.38
N PHE A 55 -1.34 10.91 10.65
CA PHE A 55 0.09 10.60 10.58
C PHE A 55 0.48 9.26 11.24
N GLU A 56 0.20 9.10 12.53
CA GLU A 56 0.60 7.90 13.31
C GLU A 56 0.05 6.59 12.71
N VAL A 57 -1.17 6.64 12.17
CA VAL A 57 -1.81 5.49 11.52
C VAL A 57 -1.21 5.23 10.15
N ALA A 58 -0.88 6.28 9.39
CA ALA A 58 -0.21 6.16 8.10
C ALA A 58 1.20 5.55 8.26
N GLU A 59 1.98 6.08 9.20
CA GLU A 59 3.33 5.61 9.55
C GLU A 59 3.32 4.13 9.93
N THR A 60 2.47 3.75 10.88
CA THR A 60 2.32 2.34 11.30
C THR A 60 1.95 1.41 10.13
N LYS A 61 1.09 1.86 9.20
CA LYS A 61 0.69 1.05 8.05
C LYS A 61 1.84 0.91 7.04
N VAL A 62 2.59 1.98 6.78
CA VAL A 62 3.77 1.96 5.91
C VAL A 62 4.81 0.98 6.45
N GLU A 63 5.13 1.05 7.75
CA GLU A 63 6.06 0.11 8.40
C GLU A 63 5.62 -1.35 8.29
N LYS A 64 4.33 -1.63 8.50
CA LYS A 64 3.77 -2.99 8.36
C LYS A 64 3.90 -3.53 6.93
N VAL A 65 3.69 -2.69 5.93
CA VAL A 65 3.87 -3.07 4.52
C VAL A 65 5.33 -3.46 4.27
N HIS A 66 6.26 -2.60 4.66
CA HIS A 66 7.69 -2.85 4.47
C HIS A 66 8.16 -4.11 5.21
N SER A 67 7.73 -4.31 6.46
CA SER A 67 8.04 -5.53 7.22
C SER A 67 7.50 -6.81 6.58
N MET A 68 6.33 -6.76 5.94
CA MET A 68 5.80 -7.91 5.19
C MET A 68 6.58 -8.13 3.89
N ALA A 69 6.90 -7.06 3.16
CA ALA A 69 7.66 -7.14 1.91
C ALA A 69 9.07 -7.70 2.13
N GLU A 70 9.76 -7.26 3.19
CA GLU A 70 11.08 -7.76 3.56
C GLU A 70 11.06 -9.25 3.89
N ARG A 71 10.06 -9.73 4.65
CA ARG A 71 9.90 -11.16 4.98
C ARG A 71 9.71 -12.04 3.76
N GLU A 72 8.96 -11.55 2.77
CA GLU A 72 8.72 -12.25 1.50
C GLU A 72 9.78 -11.93 0.43
N SER A 73 10.84 -11.19 0.78
CA SER A 73 11.92 -10.77 -0.13
C SER A 73 11.46 -9.97 -1.37
N PHE A 74 10.40 -9.17 -1.22
CA PHE A 74 9.92 -8.24 -2.24
C PHE A 74 10.47 -6.83 -2.05
N PRO A 75 10.88 -6.12 -3.12
CA PRO A 75 11.37 -4.74 -3.04
C PRO A 75 10.24 -3.69 -2.97
N LEU A 76 9.03 -4.10 -2.60
CA LEU A 76 7.81 -3.29 -2.66
C LEU A 76 7.96 -1.98 -1.87
N LYS A 77 7.77 -0.86 -2.54
CA LYS A 77 7.81 0.46 -1.92
C LYS A 77 6.43 0.94 -1.50
N CYS A 78 6.32 1.40 -0.25
CA CYS A 78 5.16 2.07 0.32
C CYS A 78 5.56 3.45 0.87
N SER A 79 4.80 4.50 0.55
CA SER A 79 5.07 5.87 1.03
C SER A 79 3.81 6.54 1.58
N MET A 80 4.02 7.66 2.29
CA MET A 80 2.95 8.55 2.70
C MET A 80 3.20 10.00 2.27
N GLU A 81 2.14 10.72 1.91
CA GLU A 81 2.19 12.11 1.46
C GLU A 81 1.15 12.96 2.20
N GLU A 82 1.57 14.11 2.73
CA GLU A 82 0.68 15.06 3.42
C GLU A 82 -0.36 15.66 2.45
N ILE A 83 -1.58 15.87 2.94
CA ILE A 83 -2.71 16.49 2.21
C ILE A 83 -2.81 17.97 2.54
#